data_AF-A0AAI9N5Z9-F1
#
_entry.id   AF-A0AAI9N5Z9-F1
#
_cell.length_a   1.000
_cell.length_b   1.000
_cell.length_c   1.000
_cell.angle_alpha   90.00
_cell.angle_beta   90.00
_cell.angle_gamma   90.00
#
_symmetry.space_group_name_H-M   'P 1'
#
loop_
_entity.id
_entity.type
_entity.pdbx_description
1 polymer ?
#
loop_
_entity_poly.entity_id
_entity_poly.type
_entity_poly.pdbx_seq_one_letter_code
_entity_poly.pdbx_strand_id
1 'polypeptide(L)'
;MFKGIDAAGMNATDLQADTDYFLSIARPDGGAVVLPFRLGDQRLSECGEHVVLAAREKFELLRQLHRYPEILALADANRPAASATLEAALAGAFSVDRGLYIFGAHKLGAKVARFCVERGIEVKGFIDNSSDKHGKRIDGILIGGPGQIDGENESVVVASGRYSNVIMAQLQGLGWKHVKNMHELMFALRTSHNAESDFRSFVDVLDTDAMRFISAFLALDDERSRQVFDGLIRMRRTLATQVADAIKSPFADEYLDADFVQPADMAYYVDAGAFNGDSLERMEQRLGKVTHAYLFEPELPAYYDGLKRHADRPEVFFYNLGLSSSYQKFTYRPAMSFDLLQEIDSPIPNDIVSYIQTIRLDDIITGPVTLFKLDIEGAEEEALKGAAGTIRAQRPKLCVCAYHRASDLWKLLDEVKRIRPDYKVGLRHYSDLMDDSSFYFY
;
A
#
# COMPACT_ATOMS: atom_id res chain seq x y z
N MET A 1 27.55 -15.57 16.56
CA MET A 1 27.59 -16.83 15.78
C MET A 1 26.29 -17.55 16.05
N PHE A 2 25.40 -17.63 15.06
CA PHE A 2 24.10 -18.28 15.20
C PHE A 2 24.31 -19.78 15.50
N LYS A 3 23.58 -20.33 16.47
CA LYS A 3 23.66 -21.76 16.86
C LYS A 3 22.56 -22.53 16.13
N GLY A 4 22.72 -22.75 14.83
CA GLY A 4 21.79 -23.52 14.00
C GLY A 4 22.50 -24.63 13.21
N ILE A 5 21.73 -25.47 12.53
CA ILE A 5 22.25 -26.47 11.59
C ILE A 5 22.52 -25.77 10.24
N ASP A 6 23.71 -25.97 9.68
CA ASP A 6 24.00 -25.50 8.32
C ASP A 6 23.15 -26.30 7.32
N ALA A 7 22.25 -25.61 6.63
CA ALA A 7 21.39 -26.22 5.61
C ALA A 7 22.08 -26.36 4.25
N ALA A 8 23.35 -25.97 4.12
CA ALA A 8 24.13 -26.13 2.89
C ALA A 8 24.24 -27.62 2.51
N GLY A 9 23.55 -28.01 1.44
CA GLY A 9 23.54 -29.38 0.92
C GLY A 9 22.38 -30.26 1.42
N MET A 10 21.52 -29.74 2.30
CA MET A 10 20.27 -30.42 2.67
C MET A 10 19.24 -30.35 1.54
N ASN A 11 18.33 -31.32 1.51
CA ASN A 11 17.09 -31.28 0.74
C ASN A 11 15.93 -30.79 1.61
N ALA A 12 14.85 -30.35 0.98
CA ALA A 12 13.63 -29.90 1.70
C ALA A 12 13.03 -30.97 2.64
N THR A 13 13.22 -32.25 2.33
CA THR A 13 12.77 -33.39 3.15
C THR A 13 13.56 -33.54 4.45
N ASP A 14 14.79 -33.03 4.49
CA ASP A 14 15.70 -33.20 5.63
C ASP A 14 15.41 -32.18 6.75
N LEU A 15 14.69 -31.12 6.43
CA LEU A 15 14.29 -30.10 7.40
C LEU A 15 13.38 -30.69 8.47
N GLN A 16 13.38 -30.13 9.67
CA GLN A 16 12.47 -30.52 10.75
C GLN A 16 11.80 -29.26 11.29
N ALA A 17 10.54 -29.39 11.70
CA ALA A 17 9.84 -28.29 12.34
C ALA A 17 10.55 -27.92 13.66
N ASP A 18 10.43 -26.66 14.08
CA ASP A 18 10.98 -26.13 15.33
C ASP A 18 12.51 -26.30 15.50
N THR A 19 13.22 -26.53 14.40
CA THR A 19 14.68 -26.63 14.36
C THR A 19 15.28 -25.35 13.77
N ASP A 20 16.30 -24.82 14.43
CA ASP A 20 17.07 -23.68 13.94
C ASP A 20 18.04 -24.09 12.84
N TYR A 21 17.88 -23.50 11.66
CA TYR A 21 18.79 -23.63 10.54
C TYR A 21 19.42 -22.28 10.19
N PHE A 22 20.54 -22.34 9.47
CA PHE A 22 21.02 -21.20 8.72
C PHE A 22 21.38 -21.62 7.30
N LEU A 23 21.27 -20.68 6.36
CA LEU A 23 21.65 -20.87 4.97
C LEU A 23 22.60 -19.77 4.53
N SER A 24 23.76 -20.15 3.99
CA SER A 24 24.68 -19.22 3.34
C SER A 24 24.27 -19.03 1.87
N ILE A 25 23.94 -17.80 1.49
CA ILE A 25 23.49 -17.46 0.14
C ILE A 25 24.51 -16.50 -0.48
N ALA A 26 25.12 -16.92 -1.59
CA ALA A 26 26.10 -16.10 -2.30
C ALA A 26 25.45 -14.83 -2.87
N ARG A 27 26.19 -13.71 -2.80
CA ARG A 27 25.75 -12.46 -3.41
C ARG A 27 26.29 -12.32 -4.84
N PRO A 28 25.54 -11.69 -5.76
CA PRO A 28 26.04 -11.43 -7.12
C PRO A 28 27.29 -10.54 -7.18
N ASP A 29 27.46 -9.63 -6.21
CA ASP A 29 28.60 -8.70 -6.08
C ASP A 29 29.80 -9.30 -5.32
N GLY A 30 29.71 -10.56 -4.90
CA GLY A 30 30.73 -11.27 -4.12
C GLY A 30 30.41 -11.32 -2.62
N GLY A 31 30.92 -12.35 -1.95
CA GLY A 31 30.58 -12.66 -0.55
C GLY A 31 29.28 -13.46 -0.42
N ALA A 32 28.78 -13.58 0.81
CA ALA A 32 27.56 -14.31 1.14
C ALA A 32 26.83 -13.69 2.32
N VAL A 33 25.51 -13.84 2.34
CA VAL A 33 24.66 -13.55 3.50
C VAL A 33 24.34 -14.85 4.22
N VAL A 34 24.34 -14.83 5.55
CA VAL A 34 23.95 -15.98 6.37
C VAL A 34 22.56 -15.71 6.92
N LEU A 35 21.58 -16.48 6.44
CA LEU A 35 20.17 -16.28 6.75
C LEU A 35 19.67 -17.36 7.73
N PRO A 36 19.37 -17.00 8.98
CA PRO A 36 18.71 -17.91 9.91
C PRO A 36 17.26 -18.19 9.49
N PHE A 37 16.81 -19.43 9.59
CA PHE A 37 15.43 -19.79 9.30
C PHE A 37 14.92 -20.99 10.11
N ARG A 38 13.60 -21.11 10.20
CA ARG A 38 12.87 -22.24 10.79
C ARG A 38 11.77 -22.70 9.87
N LEU A 39 11.57 -24.01 9.76
CA LEU A 39 10.35 -24.58 9.17
C LEU A 39 9.25 -24.56 10.24
N GLY A 40 8.10 -23.97 9.94
CA GLY A 40 6.99 -23.91 10.89
C GLY A 40 5.88 -22.96 10.46
N ASP A 41 4.81 -22.92 11.25
CA ASP A 41 3.62 -22.07 11.06
C ASP A 41 3.53 -20.96 12.11
N GLN A 42 4.67 -20.59 12.71
CA GLN A 42 4.73 -19.52 13.72
C GLN A 42 4.25 -18.20 13.12
N ARG A 43 3.55 -17.40 13.93
CA ARG A 43 3.11 -16.07 13.51
C ARG A 43 4.32 -15.21 13.16
N LEU A 44 4.25 -14.52 12.03
CA LEU A 44 5.28 -13.56 11.65
C LEU A 44 5.38 -12.44 12.68
N SER A 45 4.26 -12.03 13.28
CA SER A 45 4.24 -11.04 14.38
C SER A 45 5.06 -11.48 15.61
N GLU A 46 5.14 -12.77 15.90
CA GLU A 46 5.88 -13.35 17.03
C GLU A 46 7.32 -13.74 16.66
N CYS A 47 7.68 -13.59 15.39
CA CYS A 47 8.97 -14.01 14.87
C CYS A 47 10.12 -13.09 15.34
N GLY A 48 11.22 -13.68 15.80
CA GLY A 48 12.42 -12.95 16.21
C GLY A 48 13.38 -12.71 15.04
N GLU A 49 14.63 -13.11 15.24
CA GLU A 49 15.72 -12.91 14.27
C GLU A 49 15.88 -14.09 13.29
N HIS A 50 14.80 -14.70 12.81
CA HIS A 50 14.86 -15.79 11.83
C HIS A 50 13.74 -15.69 10.80
N VAL A 51 13.94 -16.26 9.63
CA VAL A 51 12.88 -16.42 8.63
C VAL A 51 12.00 -17.61 8.98
N VAL A 52 10.69 -17.43 9.05
CA VAL A 52 9.71 -18.52 9.03
C VAL A 52 9.55 -19.01 7.59
N LEU A 53 9.80 -20.30 7.38
CA LEU A 53 9.54 -21.04 6.16
C LEU A 53 8.25 -21.86 6.37
N ALA A 54 7.12 -21.39 5.83
CA ALA A 54 5.81 -21.99 6.09
C ALA A 54 5.65 -23.43 5.55
N ALA A 55 6.44 -23.80 4.55
CA ALA A 55 6.31 -25.04 3.82
C ALA A 55 7.66 -25.49 3.26
N ARG A 56 7.92 -26.81 3.28
CA ARG A 56 9.19 -27.40 2.82
C ARG A 56 9.48 -27.08 1.36
N GLU A 57 8.42 -27.03 0.55
CA GLU A 57 8.47 -26.76 -0.88
C GLU A 57 9.03 -25.36 -1.18
N LYS A 58 8.96 -24.43 -0.21
CA LYS A 58 9.53 -23.09 -0.34
C LYS A 58 11.05 -23.04 -0.07
N PHE A 59 11.66 -24.15 0.38
CA PHE A 59 13.11 -24.18 0.66
C PHE A 59 13.96 -23.91 -0.58
N GLU A 60 13.57 -24.41 -1.75
CA GLU A 60 14.28 -24.12 -3.00
C GLU A 60 14.18 -22.65 -3.38
N LEU A 61 13.05 -21.99 -3.09
CA LEU A 61 12.92 -20.54 -3.28
C LEU A 61 13.85 -19.77 -2.33
N LEU A 62 13.96 -20.20 -1.06
CA LEU A 62 14.90 -19.64 -0.09
C LEU A 62 16.36 -19.74 -0.58
N ARG A 63 16.75 -20.85 -1.21
CA ARG A 63 18.10 -21.01 -1.81
C ARG A 63 18.33 -20.09 -3.01
N GLN A 64 17.25 -19.66 -3.64
CA GLN A 64 17.28 -18.84 -4.85
C GLN A 64 17.07 -17.34 -4.57
N LEU A 65 17.18 -16.88 -3.32
CA LEU A 65 17.03 -15.45 -2.99
C LEU A 65 18.00 -14.53 -3.76
N HIS A 66 19.12 -15.04 -4.27
CA HIS A 66 20.01 -14.29 -5.16
C HIS A 66 19.36 -13.77 -6.44
N ARG A 67 18.18 -14.31 -6.83
CA ARG A 67 17.37 -13.83 -7.94
C ARG A 67 16.52 -12.59 -7.61
N TYR A 68 16.40 -12.26 -6.33
CA TYR A 68 15.57 -11.17 -5.79
C TYR A 68 16.48 -10.23 -4.97
N PRO A 69 17.16 -9.28 -5.64
CA PRO A 69 18.26 -8.52 -5.04
C PRO A 69 17.84 -7.71 -3.82
N GLU A 70 16.59 -7.24 -3.77
CA GLU A 70 16.10 -6.44 -2.65
C GLU A 70 15.76 -7.31 -1.45
N ILE A 71 15.17 -8.48 -1.69
CA ILE A 71 14.92 -9.48 -0.64
C ILE A 71 16.25 -10.01 -0.09
N LEU A 72 17.23 -10.30 -0.96
CA LEU A 72 18.56 -10.71 -0.52
C LEU A 72 19.23 -9.61 0.32
N ALA A 73 19.07 -8.34 -0.06
CA ALA A 73 19.61 -7.23 0.71
C ALA A 73 19.01 -7.16 2.11
N LEU A 74 17.72 -7.47 2.30
CA LEU A 74 17.09 -7.56 3.62
C LEU A 74 17.69 -8.67 4.50
N ALA A 75 18.28 -9.71 3.90
CA ALA A 75 18.98 -10.77 4.63
C ALA A 75 20.36 -10.34 5.16
N ASP A 76 20.94 -9.26 4.64
CA ASP A 76 22.23 -8.74 5.11
C ASP A 76 22.05 -7.90 6.37
N ALA A 77 22.39 -8.47 7.52
CA ALA A 77 22.33 -7.78 8.82
C ALA A 77 23.35 -6.64 8.96
N ASN A 78 24.37 -6.57 8.10
CA ASN A 78 25.40 -5.53 8.14
C ASN A 78 25.13 -4.39 7.15
N ARG A 79 24.00 -4.41 6.43
CA ARG A 79 23.66 -3.34 5.50
C ARG A 79 23.51 -2.00 6.24
N PRO A 80 23.83 -0.86 5.61
CA PRO A 80 23.42 0.43 6.12
C PRO A 80 21.89 0.50 6.23
N ALA A 81 21.39 1.14 7.28
CA ALA A 81 19.96 1.42 7.41
C ALA A 81 19.46 2.19 6.18
N ALA A 82 18.30 1.80 5.66
CA ALA A 82 17.75 2.40 4.44
C ALA A 82 17.46 3.90 4.65
N SER A 83 16.93 4.25 5.81
CA SER A 83 16.66 5.64 6.17
C SER A 83 17.92 6.50 6.27
N ALA A 84 18.99 6.02 6.90
CA ALA A 84 20.24 6.75 6.98
C ALA A 84 20.85 7.04 5.58
N THR A 85 20.72 6.09 4.65
CA THR A 85 21.16 6.27 3.27
C THR A 85 20.33 7.34 2.54
N LEU A 86 19.01 7.31 2.71
CA LEU A 86 18.09 8.28 2.11
C LEU A 86 18.26 9.68 2.70
N GLU A 87 18.47 9.80 4.01
CA GLU A 87 18.76 11.07 4.67
C GLU A 87 19.99 11.74 4.08
N ALA A 88 21.07 10.98 3.89
CA ALA A 88 22.28 11.49 3.26
C ALA A 88 22.03 11.92 1.79
N ALA A 89 21.25 11.14 1.04
CA ALA A 89 20.93 11.43 -0.36
C ALA A 89 20.00 12.64 -0.55
N LEU A 90 19.12 12.92 0.42
CA LEU A 90 18.16 14.02 0.39
C LEU A 90 18.60 15.25 1.18
N ALA A 91 19.80 15.22 1.77
CA ALA A 91 20.35 16.33 2.53
C ALA A 91 20.37 17.63 1.69
N GLY A 92 19.65 18.65 2.17
CA GLY A 92 19.55 19.94 1.51
C GLY A 92 18.67 19.98 0.25
N ALA A 93 18.01 18.88 -0.13
CA ALA A 93 17.13 18.84 -1.30
C ALA A 93 15.88 19.75 -1.16
N PHE A 94 15.44 19.98 0.07
CA PHE A 94 14.25 20.78 0.41
C PHE A 94 14.64 21.92 1.37
N SER A 95 15.35 22.94 0.84
CA SER A 95 15.83 24.08 1.62
C SER A 95 14.78 25.19 1.76
N VAL A 96 14.65 25.71 2.99
CA VAL A 96 13.83 26.89 3.33
C VAL A 96 14.28 28.13 2.53
N ASP A 97 15.59 28.30 2.30
CA ASP A 97 16.14 29.49 1.65
C ASP A 97 15.86 29.55 0.14
N ARG A 98 15.57 28.40 -0.49
CA ARG A 98 15.39 28.31 -1.95
C ARG A 98 13.93 28.21 -2.37
N GLY A 99 13.05 27.68 -1.52
CA GLY A 99 11.67 27.33 -1.90
C GLY A 99 11.59 26.27 -2.99
N LEU A 100 10.38 25.94 -3.43
CA LEU A 100 10.13 24.97 -4.50
C LEU A 100 8.82 25.23 -5.25
N TYR A 101 8.68 24.63 -6.43
CA TYR A 101 7.42 24.51 -7.16
C TYR A 101 6.75 23.16 -6.87
N ILE A 102 5.44 23.08 -7.05
CA ILE A 102 4.69 21.82 -6.94
C ILE A 102 3.98 21.54 -8.24
N PHE A 103 4.24 20.40 -8.85
CA PHE A 103 3.49 19.93 -10.01
C PHE A 103 2.25 19.15 -9.57
N GLY A 104 1.09 19.57 -10.08
CA GLY A 104 -0.23 19.02 -9.76
C GLY A 104 -1.06 20.06 -9.02
N ALA A 105 -1.80 20.91 -9.75
CA ALA A 105 -2.68 21.92 -9.16
C ALA A 105 -4.06 21.30 -8.84
N HIS A 106 -4.06 20.35 -7.90
CA HIS A 106 -5.26 19.71 -7.40
C HIS A 106 -5.07 19.36 -5.92
N LYS A 107 -6.00 18.57 -5.39
CA LYS A 107 -6.00 17.91 -4.09
C LYS A 107 -4.60 17.59 -3.57
N LEU A 108 -3.96 16.54 -4.10
CA LEU A 108 -2.66 16.09 -3.62
C LEU A 108 -1.57 17.18 -3.60
N GLY A 109 -1.50 18.03 -4.63
CA GLY A 109 -0.52 19.12 -4.66
C GLY A 109 -0.76 20.17 -3.59
N ALA A 110 -2.01 20.49 -3.30
CA ALA A 110 -2.34 21.38 -2.19
C ALA A 110 -1.93 20.75 -0.83
N LYS A 111 -2.00 19.42 -0.67
CA LYS A 111 -1.53 18.70 0.55
C LYS A 111 -0.04 18.93 0.73
N VAL A 112 0.70 18.68 -0.34
CA VAL A 112 2.16 18.85 -0.39
C VAL A 112 2.53 20.31 -0.12
N ALA A 113 1.76 21.26 -0.64
CA ALA A 113 2.00 22.69 -0.40
C ALA A 113 1.86 23.05 1.09
N ARG A 114 0.84 22.53 1.76
CA ARG A 114 0.66 22.76 3.21
C ARG A 114 1.79 22.14 4.03
N PHE A 115 2.21 20.93 3.70
CA PHE A 115 3.37 20.31 4.36
C PHE A 115 4.65 21.16 4.23
N CYS A 116 4.88 21.77 3.07
CA CYS A 116 5.97 22.72 2.86
C CYS A 116 5.81 23.97 3.73
N VAL A 117 4.65 24.64 3.66
CA VAL A 117 4.39 25.91 4.35
C VAL A 117 4.47 25.74 5.87
N GLU A 118 3.93 24.66 6.43
CA GLU A 118 4.02 24.32 7.86
C GLU A 118 5.46 24.18 8.36
N ARG A 119 6.40 23.85 7.45
CA ARG A 119 7.84 23.71 7.73
C ARG A 119 8.64 24.92 7.28
N GLY A 120 7.97 26.01 6.91
CA GLY A 120 8.59 27.26 6.47
C GLY A 120 9.18 27.22 5.06
N ILE A 121 8.92 26.17 4.28
CA ILE A 121 9.40 26.07 2.90
C ILE A 121 8.45 26.86 1.99
N GLU A 122 8.98 27.85 1.28
CA GLU A 122 8.22 28.64 0.32
C GLU A 122 7.76 27.77 -0.87
N VAL A 123 6.46 27.82 -1.17
CA VAL A 123 5.89 27.26 -2.40
C VAL A 123 5.76 28.39 -3.43
N LYS A 124 6.69 28.46 -4.37
CA LYS A 124 6.80 29.53 -5.38
C LYS A 124 5.62 29.57 -6.35
N GLY A 125 5.04 28.40 -6.63
CA GLY A 125 3.96 28.25 -7.58
C GLY A 125 3.54 26.80 -7.76
N PHE A 126 2.32 26.64 -8.25
CA PHE A 126 1.83 25.37 -8.79
C PHE A 126 2.11 25.28 -10.29
N ILE A 127 2.36 24.07 -10.76
CA ILE A 127 2.52 23.74 -12.17
C ILE A 127 1.46 22.69 -12.54
N ASP A 128 0.74 22.89 -13.64
CA ASP A 128 -0.23 21.91 -14.14
C ASP A 128 -0.25 21.90 -15.67
N ASN A 129 -0.55 20.75 -16.27
CA ASN A 129 -0.69 20.63 -17.73
C ASN A 129 -2.01 21.23 -18.24
N SER A 130 -3.02 21.32 -17.37
CA SER A 130 -4.37 21.75 -17.73
C SER A 130 -4.40 23.28 -17.89
N SER A 131 -4.48 23.77 -19.13
CA SER A 131 -4.41 25.20 -19.44
C SER A 131 -5.58 26.02 -18.89
N ASP A 132 -6.72 25.37 -18.64
CA ASP A 132 -7.88 25.96 -17.97
C ASP A 132 -7.61 26.32 -16.50
N LYS A 133 -6.55 25.76 -15.89
CA LYS A 133 -6.12 26.11 -14.53
C LYS A 133 -5.11 27.26 -14.49
N HIS A 134 -4.43 27.55 -15.59
CA HIS A 134 -3.36 28.56 -15.60
C HIS A 134 -3.91 29.95 -15.26
N GLY A 135 -3.16 30.71 -14.45
CA GLY A 135 -3.58 32.02 -13.96
C GLY A 135 -4.56 31.99 -12.78
N LYS A 136 -5.14 30.83 -12.46
CA LYS A 136 -5.90 30.64 -11.21
C LYS A 136 -4.96 30.47 -10.01
N ARG A 137 -5.53 30.44 -8.81
CA ARG A 137 -4.79 30.28 -7.55
C ARG A 137 -5.41 29.19 -6.68
N ILE A 138 -4.55 28.51 -5.92
CA ILE A 138 -4.93 27.62 -4.81
C ILE A 138 -4.25 28.18 -3.56
N ASP A 139 -5.00 28.44 -2.50
CA ASP A 139 -4.49 29.02 -1.24
C ASP A 139 -3.61 30.27 -1.46
N GLY A 140 -3.98 31.10 -2.46
CA GLY A 140 -3.25 32.30 -2.84
C GLY A 140 -2.02 32.08 -3.73
N ILE A 141 -1.60 30.84 -3.99
CA ILE A 141 -0.44 30.49 -4.81
C ILE A 141 -0.86 30.36 -6.29
N LEU A 142 -0.08 30.96 -7.21
CA LEU A 142 -0.38 30.99 -8.65
C LEU A 142 -0.15 29.64 -9.33
N ILE A 143 -1.01 29.29 -10.28
CA ILE A 143 -0.85 28.12 -11.14
C ILE A 143 -0.31 28.54 -12.52
N GLY A 144 0.81 27.96 -12.92
CA GLY A 144 1.43 28.12 -14.24
C GLY A 144 1.51 26.82 -15.02
N GLY A 145 1.95 26.94 -16.28
CA GLY A 145 2.28 25.82 -17.16
C GLY A 145 3.76 25.42 -17.04
N PRO A 146 4.10 24.16 -17.34
CA PRO A 146 5.45 23.62 -17.12
C PRO A 146 6.54 24.24 -18.00
N GLY A 147 6.18 24.88 -19.11
CA GLY A 147 7.11 25.61 -19.99
C GLY A 147 7.19 27.11 -19.72
N GLN A 148 6.50 27.63 -18.70
CA GLN A 148 6.49 29.06 -18.37
C GLN A 148 7.58 29.45 -17.35
N ILE A 149 8.25 28.47 -16.75
CA ILE A 149 9.26 28.63 -15.71
C ILE A 149 10.57 28.06 -16.22
N ASP A 150 11.67 28.79 -16.06
CA ASP A 150 13.01 28.26 -16.26
C ASP A 150 13.37 27.34 -15.08
N GLY A 151 13.26 26.04 -15.32
CA GLY A 151 13.44 25.00 -14.31
C GLY A 151 14.90 24.63 -14.01
N GLU A 152 15.89 25.23 -14.69
CA GLU A 152 17.27 24.77 -14.61
C GLU A 152 17.86 24.84 -13.19
N ASN A 153 17.55 25.93 -12.47
CA ASN A 153 18.04 26.19 -11.11
C ASN A 153 16.94 26.08 -10.04
N GLU A 154 15.78 25.58 -10.43
CA GLU A 154 14.59 25.51 -9.58
C GLU A 154 14.27 24.07 -9.18
N SER A 155 13.71 23.90 -7.99
CA SER A 155 13.24 22.60 -7.48
C SER A 155 11.76 22.44 -7.73
N VAL A 156 11.34 21.24 -8.11
CA VAL A 156 9.92 20.90 -8.28
C VAL A 156 9.62 19.55 -7.64
N VAL A 157 8.50 19.49 -6.92
CA VAL A 157 7.95 18.24 -6.38
C VAL A 157 6.74 17.81 -7.18
N VAL A 158 6.76 16.57 -7.67
CA VAL A 158 5.64 15.97 -8.40
C VAL A 158 4.64 15.39 -7.41
N ALA A 159 3.50 16.04 -7.27
CA ALA A 159 2.39 15.65 -6.41
C ALA A 159 1.27 14.99 -7.24
N SER A 160 1.58 13.83 -7.81
CA SER A 160 0.66 13.04 -8.61
C SER A 160 0.84 11.55 -8.28
N GLY A 161 -0.25 10.82 -8.09
CA GLY A 161 -0.24 9.38 -7.89
C GLY A 161 0.13 8.62 -9.17
N ARG A 162 -0.85 8.43 -10.06
CA ARG A 162 -0.75 7.53 -11.23
C ARG A 162 0.09 8.03 -12.40
N TYR A 163 0.41 9.32 -12.43
CA TYR A 163 1.15 9.95 -13.53
C TYR A 163 2.53 10.48 -13.10
N SER A 164 2.99 10.11 -11.90
CA SER A 164 4.24 10.63 -11.33
C SER A 164 5.41 10.46 -12.29
N ASN A 165 5.61 9.25 -12.84
CA ASN A 165 6.78 8.93 -13.66
C ASN A 165 6.77 9.68 -14.99
N VAL A 166 5.60 9.77 -15.63
CA VAL A 166 5.43 10.50 -16.91
C VAL A 166 5.66 12.00 -16.72
N ILE A 167 5.17 12.56 -15.61
CA ILE A 167 5.37 13.98 -15.28
C ILE A 167 6.83 14.26 -14.95
N MET A 168 7.51 13.39 -14.18
CA MET A 168 8.93 13.54 -13.90
C MET A 168 9.76 13.56 -15.19
N ALA A 169 9.49 12.64 -16.12
CA ALA A 169 10.15 12.60 -17.42
C ALA A 169 9.85 13.86 -18.27
N GLN A 170 8.61 14.35 -18.25
CA GLN A 170 8.22 15.61 -18.91
C GLN A 170 9.06 16.78 -18.39
N LEU A 171 9.15 16.96 -17.08
CA LEU A 171 9.88 18.07 -16.46
C LEU A 171 11.37 17.99 -16.76
N GLN A 172 11.97 16.80 -16.68
CA GLN A 172 13.36 16.59 -17.08
C GLN A 172 13.59 16.95 -18.56
N GLY A 173 12.67 16.58 -19.45
CA GLY A 173 12.70 16.95 -20.87
C GLY A 173 12.57 18.45 -21.14
N LEU A 174 11.97 19.20 -20.21
CA LEU A 174 11.86 20.66 -20.24
C LEU A 174 13.06 21.37 -19.57
N GLY A 175 14.08 20.63 -19.13
CA GLY A 175 15.31 21.19 -18.55
C GLY A 175 15.32 21.32 -17.03
N TRP A 176 14.30 20.83 -16.32
CA TRP A 176 14.30 20.80 -14.86
C TRP A 176 15.35 19.81 -14.33
N LYS A 177 16.33 20.30 -13.57
CA LYS A 177 17.42 19.47 -13.01
C LYS A 177 17.10 18.91 -11.63
N HIS A 178 16.22 19.55 -10.87
CA HIS A 178 15.91 19.20 -9.48
C HIS A 178 14.45 18.75 -9.33
N VAL A 179 14.12 17.64 -9.98
CA VAL A 179 12.79 17.02 -9.93
C VAL A 179 12.75 15.97 -8.82
N LYS A 180 11.82 16.13 -7.87
CA LYS A 180 11.60 15.22 -6.75
C LYS A 180 10.19 14.65 -6.79
N ASN A 181 10.03 13.41 -6.34
CA ASN A 181 8.71 12.83 -6.14
C ASN A 181 8.17 13.14 -4.73
N MET A 182 6.88 12.88 -4.54
CA MET A 182 6.20 13.14 -3.28
C MET A 182 6.79 12.34 -2.10
N HIS A 183 7.18 11.08 -2.28
CA HIS A 183 7.74 10.28 -1.17
C HIS A 183 9.08 10.80 -0.69
N GLU A 184 9.95 11.28 -1.60
CA GLU A 184 11.20 11.93 -1.21
C GLU A 184 10.93 13.13 -0.30
N LEU A 185 9.92 13.94 -0.63
CA LEU A 185 9.50 15.06 0.22
C LEU A 185 8.90 14.57 1.55
N MET A 186 7.97 13.62 1.52
CA MET A 186 7.31 13.10 2.72
C MET A 186 8.31 12.49 3.71
N PHE A 187 9.30 11.75 3.20
CA PHE A 187 10.41 11.21 3.98
C PHE A 187 11.28 12.30 4.59
N ALA A 188 11.68 13.31 3.79
CA ALA A 188 12.52 14.39 4.27
C ALA A 188 11.82 15.24 5.34
N LEU A 189 10.52 15.48 5.17
CA LEU A 189 9.72 16.33 6.02
C LEU A 189 9.03 15.58 7.18
N ARG A 190 9.11 14.26 7.25
CA ARG A 190 8.44 13.43 8.27
C ARG A 190 6.94 13.72 8.35
N THR A 191 6.27 13.68 7.20
CA THR A 191 4.82 13.92 7.13
C THR A 191 4.06 12.64 7.42
N SER A 192 2.82 12.76 7.91
CA SER A 192 1.90 11.63 7.95
C SER A 192 1.55 11.15 6.53
N HIS A 193 1.37 9.85 6.36
CA HIS A 193 0.91 9.24 5.11
C HIS A 193 0.06 8.02 5.43
N ASN A 194 -1.12 7.92 4.81
CA ASN A 194 -2.12 6.90 5.10
C ASN A 194 -2.35 6.79 6.62
N ALA A 195 -2.22 5.58 7.18
CA ALA A 195 -2.41 5.31 8.59
C ALA A 195 -1.13 5.49 9.45
N GLU A 196 -0.04 5.98 8.86
CA GLU A 196 1.23 6.27 9.55
C GLU A 196 1.37 7.77 9.85
N SER A 197 1.77 8.08 11.09
CA SER A 197 2.04 9.46 11.52
C SER A 197 3.35 10.02 10.98
N ASP A 198 4.29 9.15 10.58
CA ASP A 198 5.57 9.50 9.98
C ASP A 198 5.83 8.58 8.78
N PHE A 199 5.93 9.14 7.58
CA PHE A 199 6.20 8.40 6.35
C PHE A 199 7.48 7.54 6.43
N ARG A 200 8.46 7.94 7.26
CA ARG A 200 9.70 7.18 7.43
C ARG A 200 9.48 5.76 7.93
N SER A 201 8.36 5.49 8.61
CA SER A 201 7.99 4.15 9.05
C SER A 201 7.96 3.14 7.88
N PHE A 202 7.57 3.56 6.67
CA PHE A 202 7.60 2.67 5.50
C PHE A 202 9.01 2.24 5.07
N VAL A 203 10.04 3.00 5.45
CA VAL A 203 11.45 2.70 5.18
C VAL A 203 12.06 1.95 6.36
N ASP A 204 11.89 2.46 7.58
CA ASP A 204 12.51 1.92 8.79
C ASP A 204 12.03 0.49 9.09
N VAL A 205 10.79 0.17 8.76
CA VAL A 205 10.22 -1.17 8.96
C VAL A 205 11.01 -2.26 8.21
N LEU A 206 11.69 -1.92 7.11
CA LEU A 206 12.50 -2.88 6.36
C LEU A 206 13.70 -3.37 7.16
N ASP A 207 14.21 -2.54 8.07
CA ASP A 207 15.33 -2.88 8.94
C ASP A 207 14.83 -3.57 10.22
N THR A 208 13.74 -3.09 10.82
CA THR A 208 13.21 -3.69 12.05
C THR A 208 12.50 -5.03 11.84
N ASP A 209 11.85 -5.22 10.68
CA ASP A 209 11.05 -6.40 10.36
C ASP A 209 11.60 -7.21 9.17
N ALA A 210 12.89 -7.06 8.86
CA ALA A 210 13.53 -7.68 7.69
C ALA A 210 13.18 -9.17 7.51
N MET A 211 13.22 -9.95 8.59
CA MET A 211 12.91 -11.38 8.57
C MET A 211 11.44 -11.65 8.23
N ARG A 212 10.51 -10.83 8.72
CA ARG A 212 9.08 -10.94 8.43
C ARG A 212 8.78 -10.65 6.96
N PHE A 213 9.43 -9.65 6.38
CA PHE A 213 9.33 -9.37 4.94
C PHE A 213 9.86 -10.53 4.09
N ILE A 214 10.99 -11.13 4.46
CA ILE A 214 11.54 -12.29 3.76
C ILE A 214 10.57 -13.49 3.89
N SER A 215 10.00 -13.74 5.08
CA SER A 215 8.98 -14.78 5.28
C SER A 215 7.73 -14.56 4.44
N ALA A 216 7.21 -13.32 4.41
CA ALA A 216 6.05 -12.97 3.61
C ALA A 216 6.32 -13.16 2.11
N PHE A 217 7.51 -12.77 1.63
CA PHE A 217 7.94 -13.01 0.26
C PHE A 217 7.92 -14.52 -0.10
N LEU A 218 8.43 -15.38 0.78
CA LEU A 218 8.46 -16.83 0.57
C LEU A 218 7.05 -17.45 0.54
N ALA A 219 6.07 -16.82 1.18
CA ALA A 219 4.69 -17.28 1.20
C ALA A 219 3.92 -17.01 -0.10
N LEU A 220 4.46 -16.19 -1.02
CA LEU A 220 3.85 -15.91 -2.32
C LEU A 220 3.90 -17.12 -3.25
N ASP A 221 2.84 -17.31 -4.05
CA ASP A 221 2.67 -18.53 -4.84
C ASP A 221 3.02 -18.37 -6.33
N ASP A 222 3.06 -17.16 -6.89
CA ASP A 222 3.44 -16.93 -8.28
C ASP A 222 4.66 -16.01 -8.46
N GLU A 223 5.32 -16.13 -9.62
CA GLU A 223 6.56 -15.41 -9.92
C GLU A 223 6.33 -13.91 -10.10
N ARG A 224 5.20 -13.51 -10.70
CA ARG A 224 4.89 -12.10 -10.90
C ARG A 224 4.73 -11.40 -9.54
N SER A 225 4.05 -12.03 -8.59
CA SER A 225 3.93 -11.52 -7.22
C SER A 225 5.27 -11.34 -6.52
N ARG A 226 6.21 -12.29 -6.71
CA ARG A 226 7.57 -12.17 -6.16
C ARG A 226 8.35 -11.01 -6.76
N GLN A 227 8.23 -10.77 -8.07
CA GLN A 227 8.84 -9.62 -8.74
C GLN A 227 8.23 -8.30 -8.25
N VAL A 228 6.90 -8.26 -8.07
CA VAL A 228 6.21 -7.10 -7.52
C VAL A 228 6.68 -6.82 -6.10
N PHE A 229 6.74 -7.85 -5.24
CA PHE A 229 7.18 -7.70 -3.86
C PHE A 229 8.63 -7.19 -3.78
N ASP A 230 9.56 -7.78 -4.52
CA ASP A 230 10.96 -7.34 -4.59
C ASP A 230 11.06 -5.87 -5.06
N GLY A 231 10.32 -5.50 -6.12
CA GLY A 231 10.26 -4.13 -6.60
C GLY A 231 9.65 -3.14 -5.60
N LEU A 232 8.63 -3.54 -4.83
CA LEU A 232 8.08 -2.70 -3.76
C LEU A 232 9.13 -2.48 -2.66
N ILE A 233 9.90 -3.50 -2.26
CA ILE A 233 11.02 -3.31 -1.31
C ILE A 233 12.04 -2.32 -1.88
N ARG A 234 12.36 -2.38 -3.18
CA ARG A 234 13.22 -1.39 -3.83
C ARG A 234 12.64 0.02 -3.72
N MET A 235 11.35 0.19 -4.01
CA MET A 235 10.67 1.48 -3.93
C MET A 235 10.75 2.04 -2.52
N ARG A 236 10.53 1.22 -1.50
CA ARG A 236 10.64 1.64 -0.10
C ARG A 236 12.08 2.00 0.29
N ARG A 237 13.09 1.23 -0.14
CA ARG A 237 14.50 1.49 0.17
C ARG A 237 15.07 2.74 -0.52
N THR A 238 14.59 3.03 -1.72
CA THR A 238 15.21 4.05 -2.59
C THR A 238 14.34 5.27 -2.84
N LEU A 239 13.04 5.18 -2.52
CA LEU A 239 11.98 6.13 -2.86
C LEU A 239 11.87 6.42 -4.36
N ALA A 240 12.46 5.58 -5.22
CA ALA A 240 12.43 5.74 -6.67
C ALA A 240 11.14 5.20 -7.28
N THR A 241 10.26 6.09 -7.74
CA THR A 241 8.96 5.74 -8.34
C THR A 241 9.10 5.05 -9.70
N GLN A 242 10.22 5.24 -10.41
CA GLN A 242 10.46 4.62 -11.72
C GLN A 242 10.55 3.09 -11.66
N VAL A 243 10.80 2.53 -10.48
CA VAL A 243 10.76 1.07 -10.28
C VAL A 243 9.37 0.52 -10.63
N ALA A 244 8.31 1.29 -10.38
CA ALA A 244 6.94 0.90 -10.67
C ALA A 244 6.72 0.55 -12.15
N ASP A 245 7.46 1.15 -13.09
CA ASP A 245 7.29 0.87 -14.52
C ASP A 245 7.58 -0.60 -14.90
N ALA A 246 8.37 -1.32 -14.09
CA ALA A 246 8.65 -2.74 -14.29
C ALA A 246 7.64 -3.67 -13.57
N ILE A 247 6.96 -3.18 -12.54
CA ILE A 247 6.17 -4.02 -11.63
C ILE A 247 4.67 -3.70 -11.60
N LYS A 248 4.25 -2.52 -12.04
CA LYS A 248 2.84 -2.16 -12.02
C LYS A 248 2.06 -2.93 -13.09
N SER A 249 0.85 -3.31 -12.73
CA SER A 249 -0.20 -3.76 -13.63
C SER A 249 -1.06 -2.56 -14.06
N PRO A 250 -1.87 -2.67 -15.12
CA PRO A 250 -2.80 -1.63 -15.49
C PRO A 250 -3.76 -1.30 -14.34
N PHE A 251 -3.93 -0.02 -14.01
CA PHE A 251 -4.86 0.41 -12.95
C PHE A 251 -6.30 -0.08 -13.18
N ALA A 252 -6.71 -0.26 -14.43
CA ALA A 252 -8.02 -0.80 -14.77
C ALA A 252 -8.25 -2.22 -14.22
N ASP A 253 -7.19 -2.98 -13.95
CA ASP A 253 -7.19 -4.34 -13.42
C ASP A 253 -7.13 -4.41 -11.88
N GLU A 254 -7.10 -3.27 -11.19
CA GLU A 254 -7.18 -3.23 -9.74
C GLU A 254 -8.46 -3.91 -9.24
N TYR A 255 -8.31 -4.87 -8.33
CA TYR A 255 -9.35 -5.78 -7.81
C TYR A 255 -9.99 -6.71 -8.86
N LEU A 256 -9.51 -6.67 -10.10
CA LEU A 256 -10.09 -7.27 -11.30
C LEU A 256 -9.09 -8.09 -12.11
N ASP A 257 -7.93 -8.41 -11.51
CA ASP A 257 -6.89 -9.20 -12.15
C ASP A 257 -7.42 -10.62 -12.44
N ALA A 258 -7.41 -10.97 -13.73
CA ALA A 258 -8.02 -12.19 -14.25
C ALA A 258 -7.26 -13.47 -13.84
N ASP A 259 -6.06 -13.37 -13.29
CA ASP A 259 -5.39 -14.53 -12.67
C ASP A 259 -6.09 -14.94 -11.36
N PHE A 260 -6.75 -14.00 -10.70
CA PHE A 260 -7.29 -14.17 -9.35
C PHE A 260 -8.80 -14.09 -9.28
N VAL A 261 -9.45 -13.17 -10.00
CA VAL A 261 -10.90 -12.92 -9.89
C VAL A 261 -11.60 -13.28 -11.19
N GLN A 262 -12.66 -14.08 -11.09
CA GLN A 262 -13.48 -14.56 -12.20
C GLN A 262 -14.93 -14.06 -12.03
N PRO A 263 -15.72 -14.01 -13.12
CA PRO A 263 -17.13 -13.64 -13.06
C PRO A 263 -17.95 -14.35 -11.98
N ALA A 264 -17.71 -15.66 -11.77
CA ALA A 264 -18.42 -16.45 -10.77
C ALA A 264 -18.15 -16.01 -9.33
N ASP A 265 -17.01 -15.38 -9.05
CA ASP A 265 -16.64 -14.91 -7.72
C ASP A 265 -17.44 -13.65 -7.33
N MET A 266 -17.99 -12.91 -8.30
CA MET A 266 -18.74 -11.67 -8.08
C MET A 266 -20.19 -11.92 -7.58
N ALA A 267 -20.63 -13.18 -7.46
CA ALA A 267 -22.01 -13.49 -7.10
C ALA A 267 -22.44 -12.84 -5.77
N TYR A 268 -21.62 -12.93 -4.73
CA TYR A 268 -21.87 -12.35 -3.42
C TYR A 268 -20.66 -11.53 -2.97
N TYR A 269 -20.74 -10.23 -3.22
CA TYR A 269 -19.63 -9.30 -3.08
C TYR A 269 -19.73 -8.50 -1.79
N VAL A 270 -18.62 -8.41 -1.06
CA VAL A 270 -18.45 -7.51 0.08
C VAL A 270 -17.38 -6.48 -0.26
N ASP A 271 -17.69 -5.20 -0.08
CA ASP A 271 -16.75 -4.09 -0.24
C ASP A 271 -16.59 -3.36 1.10
N ALA A 272 -15.43 -3.52 1.73
CA ALA A 272 -15.03 -2.70 2.86
C ALA A 272 -14.27 -1.48 2.35
N GLY A 273 -14.82 -0.30 2.60
CA GLY A 273 -14.34 0.96 2.01
C GLY A 273 -14.94 1.17 0.62
N ALA A 274 -16.27 1.12 0.56
CA ALA A 274 -17.01 1.19 -0.69
C ALA A 274 -17.07 2.61 -1.28
N PHE A 275 -16.70 3.63 -0.51
CA PHE A 275 -16.87 5.03 -0.88
C PHE A 275 -18.31 5.31 -1.35
N ASN A 276 -18.51 5.62 -2.63
CA ASN A 276 -19.84 5.82 -3.23
C ASN A 276 -20.31 4.64 -4.10
N GLY A 277 -19.67 3.48 -4.00
CA GLY A 277 -19.95 2.27 -4.76
C GLY A 277 -19.37 2.24 -6.17
N ASP A 278 -18.44 3.14 -6.50
CA ASP A 278 -17.76 3.18 -7.80
C ASP A 278 -17.02 1.87 -8.15
N SER A 279 -16.43 1.22 -7.16
CA SER A 279 -15.76 -0.07 -7.33
C SER A 279 -16.75 -1.15 -7.76
N LEU A 280 -17.94 -1.24 -7.15
CA LEU A 280 -18.99 -2.16 -7.59
C LEU A 280 -19.33 -1.95 -9.08
N GLU A 281 -19.56 -0.71 -9.51
CA GLU A 281 -19.91 -0.41 -10.92
C GLU A 281 -18.79 -0.82 -11.88
N ARG A 282 -17.54 -0.47 -11.55
CA ARG A 282 -16.35 -0.84 -12.34
C ARG A 282 -16.21 -2.37 -12.43
N MET A 283 -16.47 -3.08 -11.34
CA MET A 283 -16.37 -4.54 -11.31
C MET A 283 -17.50 -5.20 -12.11
N GLU A 284 -18.74 -4.74 -12.00
CA GLU A 284 -19.87 -5.30 -12.75
C GLU A 284 -19.73 -5.11 -14.27
N GLN A 285 -19.12 -4.00 -14.70
CA GLN A 285 -18.83 -3.77 -16.12
C GLN A 285 -17.92 -4.85 -16.73
N ARG A 286 -17.03 -5.45 -15.92
CA ARG A 286 -16.06 -6.45 -16.38
C ARG A 286 -16.43 -7.89 -16.03
N LEU A 287 -17.02 -8.10 -14.86
CA LEU A 287 -17.30 -9.42 -14.30
C LEU A 287 -18.77 -9.83 -14.36
N GLY A 288 -19.67 -8.91 -14.73
CA GLY A 288 -21.10 -9.14 -14.70
C GLY A 288 -21.73 -8.76 -13.35
N LYS A 289 -23.07 -8.78 -13.31
CA LYS A 289 -23.83 -8.29 -12.16
C LYS A 289 -23.70 -9.19 -10.94
N VAL A 290 -23.70 -8.57 -9.77
CA VAL A 290 -23.78 -9.28 -8.49
C VAL A 290 -25.14 -9.97 -8.34
N THR A 291 -25.19 -11.03 -7.53
CA THR A 291 -26.45 -11.52 -6.96
C THR A 291 -26.80 -10.69 -5.73
N HIS A 292 -25.83 -10.42 -4.85
CA HIS A 292 -25.94 -9.44 -3.74
C HIS A 292 -24.60 -8.70 -3.59
N ALA A 293 -24.66 -7.40 -3.29
CA ALA A 293 -23.51 -6.62 -2.85
C ALA A 293 -23.73 -6.04 -1.46
N TYR A 294 -22.73 -6.15 -0.59
CA TYR A 294 -22.72 -5.57 0.75
C TYR A 294 -21.60 -4.53 0.82
N LEU A 295 -21.98 -3.25 0.75
CA LEU A 295 -21.08 -2.11 0.67
C LEU A 295 -21.00 -1.43 2.04
N PHE A 296 -19.79 -1.23 2.54
CA PHE A 296 -19.52 -0.61 3.85
C PHE A 296 -18.74 0.69 3.67
N GLU A 297 -19.35 1.81 4.03
CA GLU A 297 -18.72 3.14 4.03
C GLU A 297 -19.11 3.91 5.31
N PRO A 298 -18.18 4.10 6.25
CA PRO A 298 -18.48 4.84 7.47
C PRO A 298 -18.63 6.35 7.27
N GLU A 299 -18.05 6.94 6.22
CA GLU A 299 -18.12 8.39 5.99
C GLU A 299 -19.44 8.82 5.37
N LEU A 300 -20.12 9.75 6.05
CA LEU A 300 -21.46 10.19 5.66
C LEU A 300 -21.55 10.75 4.23
N PRO A 301 -20.67 11.66 3.76
CA PRO A 301 -20.80 12.20 2.40
C PRO A 301 -20.74 11.11 1.33
N ALA A 302 -19.72 10.25 1.38
CA ALA A 302 -19.52 9.15 0.45
C ALA A 302 -20.67 8.12 0.52
N TYR A 303 -21.07 7.74 1.74
CA TYR A 303 -22.20 6.87 1.99
C TYR A 303 -23.50 7.41 1.40
N TYR A 304 -23.83 8.69 1.60
CA TYR A 304 -25.06 9.29 1.08
C TYR A 304 -25.07 9.35 -0.45
N ASP A 305 -23.93 9.63 -1.06
CA ASP A 305 -23.80 9.61 -2.51
C ASP A 305 -23.97 8.20 -3.06
N GLY A 306 -23.38 7.19 -2.41
CA GLY A 306 -23.57 5.78 -2.75
C GLY A 306 -25.02 5.31 -2.59
N LEU A 307 -25.70 5.73 -1.51
CA LEU A 307 -27.10 5.41 -1.28
C LEU A 307 -28.01 5.96 -2.39
N LYS A 308 -27.78 7.20 -2.84
CA LYS A 308 -28.52 7.78 -3.98
C LYS A 308 -28.21 7.04 -5.27
N ARG A 309 -26.93 6.71 -5.49
CA ARG A 309 -26.43 6.07 -6.72
C ARG A 309 -27.01 4.67 -6.92
N HIS A 310 -27.27 3.95 -5.83
CA HIS A 310 -27.75 2.56 -5.86
C HIS A 310 -29.17 2.38 -5.31
N ALA A 311 -29.94 3.47 -5.15
CA ALA A 311 -31.27 3.44 -4.52
C ALA A 311 -32.26 2.47 -5.20
N ASP A 312 -32.18 2.33 -6.53
CA ASP A 312 -33.08 1.48 -7.32
C ASP A 312 -32.60 0.02 -7.42
N ARG A 313 -31.59 -0.37 -6.64
CA ARG A 313 -30.95 -1.69 -6.69
C ARG A 313 -31.23 -2.48 -5.41
N PRO A 314 -32.32 -3.26 -5.34
CA PRO A 314 -32.68 -4.01 -4.12
C PRO A 314 -31.64 -5.08 -3.73
N GLU A 315 -30.79 -5.49 -4.66
CA GLU A 315 -29.69 -6.43 -4.42
C GLU A 315 -28.43 -5.79 -3.81
N VAL A 316 -28.37 -4.45 -3.71
CA VAL A 316 -27.23 -3.71 -3.16
C VAL A 316 -27.59 -3.16 -1.80
N PHE A 317 -26.87 -3.64 -0.78
CA PHE A 317 -27.01 -3.22 0.61
C PHE A 317 -25.89 -2.26 0.95
N PHE A 318 -26.23 -1.01 1.26
CA PHE A 318 -25.26 0.02 1.62
C PHE A 318 -25.34 0.33 3.11
N TYR A 319 -24.27 0.02 3.86
CA TYR A 319 -24.17 0.20 5.30
C TYR A 319 -23.28 1.38 5.67
N ASN A 320 -23.80 2.28 6.50
CA ASN A 320 -22.99 3.35 7.10
C ASN A 320 -22.23 2.84 8.32
N LEU A 321 -21.30 1.91 8.08
CA LEU A 321 -20.53 1.20 9.09
C LEU A 321 -19.13 0.92 8.54
N GLY A 322 -18.11 1.00 9.38
CA GLY A 322 -16.80 0.41 9.10
C GLY A 322 -16.78 -1.07 9.49
N LEU A 323 -15.94 -1.86 8.84
CA LEU A 323 -15.67 -3.23 9.30
C LEU A 323 -14.48 -3.26 10.26
N SER A 324 -14.61 -4.03 11.34
CA SER A 324 -13.57 -4.20 12.35
C SER A 324 -13.76 -5.52 13.12
N SER A 325 -12.90 -5.79 14.10
CA SER A 325 -12.93 -7.00 14.91
C SER A 325 -13.99 -6.98 16.02
N SER A 326 -14.63 -5.83 16.25
CA SER A 326 -15.69 -5.65 17.23
C SER A 326 -16.55 -4.42 16.93
N TYR A 327 -17.72 -4.34 17.57
CA TYR A 327 -18.50 -3.11 17.57
C TYR A 327 -17.78 -2.04 18.39
N GLN A 328 -17.47 -0.92 17.73
CA GLN A 328 -16.86 0.24 18.37
C GLN A 328 -17.50 1.52 17.83
N LYS A 329 -17.41 2.60 18.62
CA LYS A 329 -17.87 3.93 18.25
C LYS A 329 -16.73 4.90 18.43
N PHE A 330 -16.34 5.55 17.34
CA PHE A 330 -15.26 6.53 17.31
C PHE A 330 -15.82 7.91 17.08
N THR A 331 -15.20 8.91 17.69
CA THR A 331 -15.47 10.31 17.32
C THR A 331 -14.86 10.54 15.94
N TYR A 332 -15.68 10.96 14.99
CA TYR A 332 -15.24 11.32 13.65
C TYR A 332 -15.10 12.83 13.57
N ARG A 333 -13.89 13.27 13.21
CA ARG A 333 -13.66 14.63 12.73
C ARG A 333 -13.41 14.50 11.22
N PRO A 334 -14.16 15.23 10.37
CA PRO A 334 -14.03 15.18 8.91
C PRO A 334 -12.59 15.28 8.37
N ALA A 335 -11.66 15.81 9.15
CA ALA A 335 -10.21 15.91 8.87
C ALA A 335 -9.46 14.58 8.65
N MET A 336 -10.06 13.40 8.87
CA MET A 336 -9.32 12.14 9.04
C MET A 336 -9.23 11.22 7.81
N SER A 337 -9.99 11.43 6.73
CA SER A 337 -9.73 10.72 5.45
C SER A 337 -9.81 11.62 4.22
N PHE A 338 -10.58 12.72 4.29
CA PHE A 338 -10.89 13.54 3.11
C PHE A 338 -10.73 15.06 3.32
N ASP A 339 -10.40 15.54 4.52
CA ASP A 339 -10.38 16.98 4.84
C ASP A 339 -9.06 17.48 5.47
N LEU A 340 -7.92 16.96 5.01
CA LEU A 340 -6.64 17.67 5.20
C LEU A 340 -6.53 18.91 4.29
N LEU A 341 -7.46 19.03 3.34
CA LEU A 341 -7.36 19.97 2.25
C LEU A 341 -8.52 20.96 2.08
N GLN A 342 -9.58 20.90 2.90
CA GLN A 342 -10.81 21.69 2.63
C GLN A 342 -11.26 21.47 1.17
N GLU A 343 -11.21 20.22 0.72
CA GLU A 343 -11.38 19.84 -0.70
C GLU A 343 -12.83 19.84 -1.16
N ILE A 344 -13.73 19.85 -0.21
CA ILE A 344 -15.16 19.95 -0.35
C ILE A 344 -15.54 20.82 0.84
N ASP A 345 -16.44 21.80 0.69
CA ASP A 345 -17.20 22.23 1.85
C ASP A 345 -17.81 20.94 2.41
N SER A 346 -17.21 20.35 3.44
CA SER A 346 -17.89 19.31 4.19
C SER A 346 -19.24 19.95 4.52
N PRO A 347 -20.37 19.41 4.01
CA PRO A 347 -21.67 19.99 4.34
C PRO A 347 -21.92 19.92 5.85
N ILE A 348 -21.05 19.21 6.56
CA ILE A 348 -20.95 19.09 8.00
C ILE A 348 -19.90 20.12 8.49
N PRO A 349 -20.32 21.22 9.13
CA PRO A 349 -19.44 22.15 9.81
C PRO A 349 -18.43 21.48 10.74
N ASN A 350 -17.22 22.07 10.86
CA ASN A 350 -16.11 21.53 11.65
C ASN A 350 -16.37 21.45 13.17
N ASP A 351 -17.41 22.11 13.66
CA ASP A 351 -17.87 22.05 15.06
C ASP A 351 -18.88 20.92 15.30
N ILE A 352 -19.40 20.26 14.26
CA ILE A 352 -20.25 19.08 14.40
C ILE A 352 -19.38 17.87 14.75
N VAL A 353 -19.63 17.33 15.94
CA VAL A 353 -19.09 16.03 16.36
C VAL A 353 -19.94 14.93 15.72
N SER A 354 -19.37 14.24 14.74
CA SER A 354 -19.96 13.04 14.17
C SER A 354 -19.31 11.79 14.74
N TYR A 355 -19.84 10.62 14.42
CA TYR A 355 -19.33 9.35 14.88
C TYR A 355 -19.26 8.34 13.74
N ILE A 356 -18.17 7.58 13.71
CA ILE A 356 -18.08 6.36 12.92
C ILE A 356 -18.35 5.18 13.85
N GLN A 357 -19.12 4.23 13.35
CA GLN A 357 -19.38 2.97 14.04
C GLN A 357 -18.76 1.83 13.24
N THR A 358 -18.24 0.84 13.94
CA THR A 358 -17.71 -0.37 13.32
C THR A 358 -18.53 -1.59 13.71
N ILE A 359 -18.44 -2.65 12.91
CA ILE A 359 -19.05 -3.95 13.20
C ILE A 359 -18.18 -5.09 12.65
N ARG A 360 -18.37 -6.30 13.19
CA ARG A 360 -17.82 -7.52 12.60
C ARG A 360 -18.65 -7.94 11.40
N LEU A 361 -17.99 -8.32 10.30
CA LEU A 361 -18.68 -8.86 9.13
C LEU A 361 -19.55 -10.07 9.52
N ASP A 362 -18.99 -10.95 10.35
CA ASP A 362 -19.65 -12.17 10.82
C ASP A 362 -20.94 -11.92 11.63
N ASP A 363 -21.10 -10.72 12.20
CA ASP A 363 -22.26 -10.38 13.03
C ASP A 363 -23.40 -9.74 12.22
N ILE A 364 -23.13 -9.23 11.01
CA ILE A 364 -24.12 -8.52 10.17
C ILE A 364 -24.46 -9.26 8.88
N ILE A 365 -23.51 -9.98 8.27
CA ILE A 365 -23.74 -10.75 7.04
C ILE A 365 -23.92 -12.22 7.36
N THR A 366 -25.16 -12.70 7.27
CA THR A 366 -25.49 -14.13 7.48
C THR A 366 -25.60 -14.91 6.16
N GLY A 367 -25.52 -14.22 5.02
CA GLY A 367 -25.60 -14.80 3.69
C GLY A 367 -24.28 -15.34 3.14
N PRO A 368 -24.29 -15.89 1.92
CA PRO A 368 -23.07 -16.27 1.22
C PRO A 368 -22.22 -15.03 0.88
N VAL A 369 -20.90 -15.23 0.81
CA VAL A 369 -19.85 -14.30 0.41
C VAL A 369 -18.86 -15.07 -0.45
N THR A 370 -18.64 -14.62 -1.68
CA THR A 370 -17.72 -15.25 -2.65
C THR A 370 -16.53 -14.38 -2.98
N LEU A 371 -16.66 -13.06 -2.81
CA LEU A 371 -15.57 -12.10 -2.99
C LEU A 371 -15.65 -11.03 -1.90
N PHE A 372 -14.51 -10.75 -1.26
CA PHE A 372 -14.40 -9.74 -0.22
C PHE A 372 -13.22 -8.82 -0.52
N LYS A 373 -13.51 -7.55 -0.84
CA LYS A 373 -12.52 -6.49 -1.08
C LYS A 373 -12.37 -5.64 0.17
N LEU A 374 -11.13 -5.30 0.51
CA LEU A 374 -10.77 -4.46 1.66
C LEU A 374 -9.82 -3.35 1.24
N ASP A 375 -10.26 -2.10 1.42
CA ASP A 375 -9.50 -0.87 1.20
C ASP A 375 -9.99 0.16 2.23
N ILE A 376 -9.49 0.09 3.48
CA ILE A 376 -10.11 0.75 4.65
C ILE A 376 -9.11 1.48 5.54
N GLU A 377 -8.17 2.19 4.92
CA GLU A 377 -7.31 3.18 5.58
C GLU A 377 -6.55 2.65 6.81
N GLY A 378 -6.08 1.39 6.74
CA GLY A 378 -5.28 0.78 7.80
C GLY A 378 -6.07 -0.04 8.83
N ALA A 379 -7.37 -0.29 8.60
CA ALA A 379 -8.21 -1.16 9.43
C ALA A 379 -8.33 -2.60 8.89
N GLU A 380 -7.59 -2.96 7.84
CA GLU A 380 -7.69 -4.23 7.11
C GLU A 380 -7.51 -5.43 8.04
N GLU A 381 -6.49 -5.39 8.90
CA GLU A 381 -6.21 -6.46 9.87
C GLU A 381 -7.40 -6.70 10.80
N GLU A 382 -8.03 -5.64 11.32
CA GLU A 382 -9.16 -5.75 12.24
C GLU A 382 -10.42 -6.22 11.52
N ALA A 383 -10.66 -5.75 10.29
CA ALA A 383 -11.78 -6.24 9.47
C ALA A 383 -11.62 -7.73 9.12
N LEU A 384 -10.40 -8.19 8.79
CA LEU A 384 -10.10 -9.60 8.57
C LEU A 384 -10.38 -10.45 9.82
N LYS A 385 -9.99 -9.98 11.01
CA LYS A 385 -10.34 -10.62 12.30
C LYS A 385 -11.85 -10.68 12.50
N GLY A 386 -12.57 -9.61 12.17
CA GLY A 386 -14.03 -9.52 12.26
C GLY A 386 -14.79 -10.38 11.25
N ALA A 387 -14.12 -10.83 10.19
CA ALA A 387 -14.65 -11.70 9.13
C ALA A 387 -14.11 -13.14 9.21
N ALA A 388 -13.39 -13.49 10.28
CA ALA A 388 -12.66 -14.76 10.34
C ALA A 388 -13.59 -15.99 10.28
N GLY A 389 -14.83 -15.91 10.76
CA GLY A 389 -15.84 -16.95 10.63
C GLY A 389 -16.22 -17.18 9.17
N THR A 390 -16.57 -16.09 8.47
CA THR A 390 -16.91 -16.08 7.05
C THR A 390 -15.76 -16.60 6.19
N ILE A 391 -14.54 -16.09 6.41
CA ILE A 391 -13.35 -16.50 5.65
C ILE A 391 -13.07 -18.01 5.84
N ARG A 392 -13.17 -18.51 7.07
CA ARG A 392 -12.98 -19.95 7.35
C ARG A 392 -14.05 -20.81 6.71
N ALA A 393 -15.31 -20.44 6.85
CA ALA A 393 -16.43 -21.29 6.47
C ALA A 393 -16.71 -21.28 4.96
N GLN A 394 -16.60 -20.11 4.34
CA GLN A 394 -17.06 -19.90 2.97
C GLN A 394 -15.92 -19.80 1.96
N ARG A 395 -14.68 -19.57 2.44
CA ARG A 395 -13.48 -19.43 1.60
C ARG A 395 -13.70 -18.46 0.41
N PRO A 396 -14.18 -17.22 0.65
CA PRO A 396 -14.31 -16.24 -0.42
C PRO A 396 -12.93 -15.90 -1.00
N LYS A 397 -12.87 -15.42 -2.24
CA LYS A 397 -11.66 -14.74 -2.69
C LYS A 397 -11.50 -13.43 -1.94
N LEU A 398 -10.28 -13.08 -1.55
CA LEU A 398 -10.01 -11.83 -0.86
C LEU A 398 -9.15 -10.92 -1.74
N CYS A 399 -9.55 -9.67 -1.86
CA CYS A 399 -8.73 -8.60 -2.42
C CYS A 399 -8.39 -7.63 -1.28
N VAL A 400 -7.16 -7.63 -0.79
CA VAL A 400 -6.78 -6.87 0.40
C VAL A 400 -5.70 -5.88 0.03
N CYS A 401 -5.99 -4.58 0.10
CA CYS A 401 -4.96 -3.56 -0.09
C CYS A 401 -3.85 -3.71 0.97
N ALA A 402 -2.60 -3.44 0.60
CA ALA A 402 -1.43 -3.66 1.46
C ALA A 402 -0.45 -2.47 1.44
N TYR A 403 -1.00 -1.25 1.52
CA TYR A 403 -0.23 -0.01 1.42
C TYR A 403 -0.55 1.05 2.49
N HIS A 404 -1.54 0.83 3.36
CA HIS A 404 -1.95 1.84 4.35
C HIS A 404 -1.00 1.92 5.55
N ARG A 405 -0.36 0.82 5.92
CA ARG A 405 0.65 0.75 6.98
C ARG A 405 1.97 0.20 6.46
N ALA A 406 3.03 0.58 7.15
CA ALA A 406 4.37 0.10 6.85
C ALA A 406 4.46 -1.44 6.92
N SER A 407 3.76 -2.07 7.87
CA SER A 407 3.81 -3.51 8.10
C SER A 407 2.88 -4.37 7.22
N ASP A 408 1.99 -3.76 6.42
CA ASP A 408 0.88 -4.50 5.78
C ASP A 408 1.34 -5.67 4.89
N LEU A 409 2.45 -5.49 4.17
CA LEU A 409 3.01 -6.49 3.26
C LEU A 409 3.37 -7.82 3.96
N TRP A 410 3.63 -7.83 5.26
CA TRP A 410 3.81 -9.08 5.99
C TRP A 410 2.64 -9.37 6.94
N LYS A 411 2.05 -8.35 7.55
CA LYS A 411 1.07 -8.52 8.63
C LYS A 411 -0.29 -8.98 8.12
N LEU A 412 -0.76 -8.45 6.99
CA LEU A 412 -2.03 -8.87 6.40
C LEU A 412 -1.95 -10.30 5.85
N LEU A 413 -0.79 -10.66 5.27
CA LEU A 413 -0.50 -12.03 4.85
C LEU A 413 -0.54 -13.00 6.04
N ASP A 414 0.15 -12.67 7.14
CA ASP A 414 0.17 -13.45 8.39
C ASP A 414 -1.25 -13.65 8.93
N GLU A 415 -2.05 -12.58 8.98
CA GLU A 415 -3.42 -12.62 9.50
C GLU A 415 -4.35 -13.50 8.65
N VAL A 416 -4.32 -13.38 7.32
CA VAL A 416 -5.15 -14.24 6.45
C VAL A 416 -4.71 -15.70 6.52
N LYS A 417 -3.40 -15.97 6.48
CA LYS A 417 -2.86 -17.35 6.57
C LYS A 417 -3.19 -18.00 7.90
N ARG A 418 -3.26 -17.23 8.99
CA ARG A 418 -3.74 -17.71 10.29
C ARG A 418 -5.21 -18.11 10.25
N ILE A 419 -6.05 -17.34 9.56
CA ILE A 419 -7.48 -17.63 9.44
C ILE A 419 -7.70 -18.84 8.53
N ARG A 420 -6.97 -18.92 7.41
CA ARG A 420 -7.17 -19.93 6.35
C ARG A 420 -5.82 -20.27 5.68
N PRO A 421 -5.06 -21.24 6.24
CA PRO A 421 -3.68 -21.55 5.81
C PRO A 421 -3.54 -22.07 4.37
N ASP A 422 -4.61 -22.67 3.84
CA ASP A 422 -4.67 -23.30 2.51
C ASP A 422 -4.91 -22.33 1.36
N TYR A 423 -5.14 -21.03 1.62
CA TYR A 423 -5.20 -20.04 0.55
C TYR A 423 -3.89 -19.99 -0.22
N LYS A 424 -3.96 -19.80 -1.53
CA LYS A 424 -2.83 -19.29 -2.30
C LYS A 424 -2.78 -17.77 -2.19
N VAL A 425 -1.59 -17.19 -2.37
CA VAL A 425 -1.36 -15.75 -2.24
C VAL A 425 -0.69 -15.19 -3.49
N GLY A 426 -1.37 -14.23 -4.12
CA GLY A 426 -0.82 -13.35 -5.14
C GLY A 426 -0.73 -11.91 -4.64
N LEU A 427 0.10 -11.10 -5.29
CA LEU A 427 0.31 -9.67 -5.05
C LEU A 427 0.42 -8.95 -6.39
N ARG A 428 -0.23 -7.81 -6.49
CA ARG A 428 -0.11 -6.88 -7.63
C ARG A 428 0.00 -5.45 -7.13
N HIS A 429 0.46 -4.60 -8.02
CA HIS A 429 0.68 -3.18 -7.78
C HIS A 429 0.12 -2.37 -8.96
N TYR A 430 -0.51 -1.22 -8.72
CA TYR A 430 -1.32 -0.54 -9.74
C TYR A 430 -1.02 0.96 -9.91
N SER A 431 -0.03 1.51 -9.21
CA SER A 431 0.31 2.95 -9.28
C SER A 431 1.79 3.19 -9.64
N ASP A 432 2.21 4.46 -9.70
CA ASP A 432 3.64 4.83 -9.75
C ASP A 432 4.23 4.99 -8.34
N LEU A 433 3.37 5.09 -7.33
CA LEU A 433 3.72 5.37 -5.95
C LEU A 433 3.75 4.06 -5.14
N MET A 434 3.86 4.14 -3.81
CA MET A 434 3.90 2.95 -2.96
C MET A 434 2.49 2.45 -2.62
N ASP A 435 1.48 3.24 -3.00
CA ASP A 435 0.06 2.99 -2.83
C ASP A 435 -0.50 2.04 -3.92
N ASP A 436 -1.76 1.64 -3.81
CA ASP A 436 -2.47 0.76 -4.76
C ASP A 436 -1.76 -0.61 -4.95
N SER A 437 -1.24 -1.18 -3.87
CA SER A 437 -0.76 -2.58 -3.84
C SER A 437 -1.79 -3.47 -3.19
N SER A 438 -2.12 -4.62 -3.78
CA SER A 438 -3.17 -5.52 -3.27
C SER A 438 -2.77 -6.98 -3.28
N PHE A 439 -2.97 -7.65 -2.14
CA PHE A 439 -2.94 -9.09 -2.04
C PHE A 439 -4.23 -9.72 -2.57
N TYR A 440 -4.08 -10.87 -3.22
CA TYR A 440 -5.16 -11.73 -3.66
C TYR A 440 -5.03 -13.07 -2.96
N PHE A 441 -6.07 -13.49 -2.24
CA PHE A 441 -6.13 -14.79 -1.57
C PHE A 441 -7.22 -15.66 -2.23
N TYR A 442 -6.87 -16.87 -2.67
CA TYR A 442 -7.74 -17.73 -3.51
C TYR A 442 -7.57 -19.25 -3.28
#